data_AF-A0A378UWI6-F1
#
_entry.id   AF-A0A378UWI6-F1
#
_cell.length_a   1.000
_cell.length_b   1.000
_cell.length_c   1.000
_cell.angle_alpha   90.00
_cell.angle_beta   90.00
_cell.angle_gamma   90.00
#
_symmetry.space_group_name_H-M   'P 1'
#
loop_
_entity.id
_entity.type
_entity.pdbx_description
1 polymer ?
#
loop_
_entity_poly.entity_id
_entity_poly.type
_entity_poly.pdbx_seq_one_letter_code
_entity_poly.pdbx_strand_id
1 'polypeptide(L)' 'MCRGYAYDTITFRGEVTAVDGELVTLKVVGSNSLGDHVIATSTLTMGAQ' A
#
# COMPACT_ATOMS: atom_id res chain seq x y z
N MET A 1 10.63 -1.74 9.56
CA MET A 1 10.56 -0.69 8.53
C MET A 1 11.96 -0.40 8.05
N CYS A 2 12.26 -0.72 6.80
CA CYS A 2 13.55 -0.38 6.20
C CYS A 2 13.58 1.11 5.80
N ARG A 3 14.76 1.67 5.52
CA ARG A 3 14.89 3.05 5.01
C ARG A 3 14.96 3.01 3.48
N GLY A 4 14.15 3.81 2.82
CA GLY A 4 14.18 4.01 1.38
C GLY A 4 15.23 5.05 1.05
N TYR A 5 16.17 4.71 0.18
CA TYR A 5 17.24 5.60 -0.25
C TYR A 5 16.98 6.13 -1.67
N ALA A 6 17.71 7.19 -2.04
CA ALA A 6 17.70 7.65 -3.42
C ALA A 6 18.12 6.51 -4.34
N TYR A 7 17.45 6.39 -5.48
CA TYR A 7 17.66 5.33 -6.49
C TYR A 7 17.19 3.92 -6.07
N ASP A 8 16.61 3.75 -4.88
CA ASP A 8 15.91 2.50 -4.56
C ASP A 8 14.67 2.34 -5.44
N THR A 9 14.42 1.11 -5.87
CA THR A 9 13.12 0.72 -6.42
C THR A 9 12.25 0.18 -5.31
N ILE A 10 11.10 0.81 -5.08
CA ILE A 10 10.08 0.33 -4.15
C ILE A 10 8.97 -0.33 -4.96
N THR A 11 8.70 -1.60 -4.66
CA THR A 11 7.55 -2.33 -5.21
C THR A 11 6.39 -2.25 -4.22
N PHE A 12 5.26 -1.72 -4.67
CA PHE A 12 4.03 -1.66 -3.87
C PHE A 12 3.13 -2.85 -4.16
N ARG A 13 2.53 -3.40 -3.09
CA ARG A 13 1.51 -4.44 -3.13
C ARG A 13 0.39 -4.06 -2.17
N GLY A 14 -0.83 -4.41 -2.52
CA GLY A 14 -2.01 -4.12 -1.71
C GLY A 14 -2.89 -5.36 -1.55
N GLU A 15 -3.50 -5.49 -0.38
CA GLU A 15 -4.51 -6.49 -0.07
C GLU A 15 -5.78 -5.77 0.42
N VAL A 16 -6.93 -6.13 -0.14
CA VAL A 16 -8.22 -5.63 0.32
C VAL A 16 -8.55 -6.32 1.64
N THR A 17 -8.76 -5.52 2.69
CA THR A 17 -9.08 -6.05 4.03
C THR A 17 -10.53 -5.85 4.42
N ALA A 18 -11.24 -4.90 3.81
CA ALA A 18 -12.67 -4.69 4.00
C ALA A 18 -13.31 -4.04 2.77
N VAL A 19 -14.59 -4.34 2.54
CA VAL A 19 -15.44 -3.71 1.53
C VAL A 19 -16.79 -3.41 2.17
N ASP A 20 -17.10 -2.12 2.31
CA ASP A 20 -18.32 -1.60 2.91
C ASP A 20 -19.07 -0.74 1.89
N GLY A 21 -19.94 -1.39 1.11
CA GLY A 21 -20.59 -0.73 -0.03
C GLY A 21 -19.56 -0.28 -1.07
N GLU A 22 -19.47 1.03 -1.29
CA GLU A 22 -18.49 1.62 -2.21
C GLU A 22 -17.13 1.91 -1.56
N LEU A 23 -17.04 1.87 -0.23
CA LEU A 23 -15.80 2.14 0.50
C LEU A 23 -14.97 0.85 0.62
N VAL A 24 -13.74 0.88 0.12
CA VAL A 24 -12.80 -0.24 0.16
C VAL A 24 -11.61 0.13 1.03
N THR A 25 -11.25 -0.75 1.96
CA THR A 25 -10.06 -0.59 2.81
C THR A 25 -8.97 -1.55 2.33
N LEU A 26 -7.76 -1.02 2.14
CA LEU A 26 -6.59 -1.78 1.73
C LEU A 26 -5.49 -1.68 2.78
N LYS A 27 -4.83 -2.81 3.01
CA LYS A 27 -3.48 -2.84 3.57
C LYS A 27 -2.49 -2.74 2.42
N VAL A 28 -1.66 -1.71 2.43
CA VAL A 28 -0.64 -1.46 1.40
C VAL A 28 0.74 -1.65 2.01
N VAL A 29 1.58 -2.42 1.33
CA VAL A 29 2.98 -2.62 1.70
C VAL A 29 3.87 -2.20 0.53
N GLY A 30 4.81 -1.31 0.79
CA GLY A 30 5.88 -0.94 -0.13
C GLY A 30 7.20 -1.51 0.36
N SER A 31 7.87 -2.31 -0.46
CA SER A 31 9.12 -3.00 -0.07
C SER A 31 10.22 -2.79 -1.10
N ASN A 32 11.48 -2.76 -0.63
CA ASN A 32 12.69 -2.80 -1.45
C ASN A 32 13.50 -4.07 -1.12
N SER A 33 14.72 -4.19 -1.65
CA SER A 33 15.62 -5.33 -1.42
C SER A 33 16.00 -5.53 0.06
N LEU A 34 15.80 -4.50 0.90
CA LEU A 34 16.14 -4.51 2.31
C LEU A 34 14.90 -4.76 3.21
N GLY A 35 13.71 -4.96 2.62
CA GLY A 35 12.48 -5.32 3.31
C GLY A 35 11.36 -4.28 3.21
N ASP A 36 10.42 -4.34 4.15
CA ASP A 36 9.21 -3.50 4.13
C ASP A 36 9.55 -2.07 4.55
N HIS A 37 9.40 -1.14 3.60
CA HIS A 37 9.67 0.28 3.78
C HIS A 37 8.42 1.05 4.20
N VAL A 38 7.25 0.71 3.66
CA VAL A 38 5.96 1.35 4.00
C VAL A 38 4.95 0.27 4.37
N ILE A 39 4.22 0.50 5.46
CA ILE A 39 3.02 -0.26 5.81
C ILE A 39 1.93 0.78 6.07
N ALA A 40 0.88 0.78 5.26
CA ALA A 40 -0.18 1.77 5.31
C ALA A 40 -1.56 1.12 5.24
N THR A 41 -2.54 1.80 5.83
CA THR A 41 -3.96 1.53 5.63
C THR A 41 -4.51 2.64 4.76
N SER A 42 -5.18 2.29 3.66
CA SER A 42 -5.79 3.26 2.73
C SER A 42 -7.25 2.92 2.50
N THR A 43 -8.06 3.96 2.35
CA THR A 43 -9.49 3.83 2.03
C THR A 43 -9.78 4.54 0.72
N LEU A 44 -10.53 3.90 -0.16
CA LEU A 44 -10.91 4.45 -1.46
C LEU A 44 -12.35 4.12 -1.80
N THR A 45 -12.98 4.95 -2.63
CA THR A 45 -14.33 4.70 -3.14
C THR A 45 -14.28 4.11 -4.55
N MET A 46 -15.04 3.05 -4.81
CA MET A 46 -15.13 2.45 -6.15
C MET A 46 -15.80 3.42 -7.14
N GLY A 47 -15.20 3.62 -8.30
CA GLY A 47 -15.78 4.46 -9.37
C GLY A 47 -15.45 5.96 -9.29
N ALA A 48 -14.62 6.40 -8.36
CA ALA A 48 -14.03 7.75 -8.41
C ALA A 48 -13.02 7.83 -9.56
N GLN A 49 -13.26 8.74 -10.51
CA GLN A 49 -12.44 8.93 -11.72
C GLN A 49 -11.57 10.18 -11.60
#